data_AF-A0AAU7J975-F1
#
_entry.id   AF-A0AAU7J975-F1
#
_cell.length_a   1.000
_cell.length_b   1.000
_cell.length_c   1.000
_cell.angle_alpha   90.00
_cell.angle_beta   90.00
_cell.angle_gamma   90.00
#
_symmetry.space_group_name_H-M   'P 1'
#
loop_
_entity.id
_entity.type
_entity.pdbx_description
1 polymer ?
#
loop_
_entity_poly.entity_id
_entity_poly.type
_entity_poly.pdbx_seq_one_letter_code
_entity_poly.pdbx_strand_id
1 'polypeptide(L)'
;MSTREHRKAIPIGVKMQACLLLLGFTEDEIAGGAVQWDHHPALALRFVDPETGEMSPAPNDPRYLRPLRKAEHAEKTFGRKATTAGSDVGLAAKVKRLDKSEAEFRRRLLAKSEPTAFLPMDHEDRGRKRAWPSRPFPSRKHARNPKARTHAD
;
A
#
# COMPACT_ATOMS: atom_id res chain seq x y z
N MET A 1 39.45 -42.25 30.59
CA MET A 1 38.34 -42.06 29.63
C MET A 1 37.73 -40.70 29.91
N SER A 2 37.89 -39.72 29.00
CA SER A 2 37.31 -38.39 29.18
C SER A 2 35.82 -38.48 28.83
N THR A 3 34.96 -38.52 29.85
CA THR A 3 33.52 -38.36 29.67
C THR A 3 33.24 -36.88 29.37
N ARG A 4 33.56 -36.46 28.15
CA ARG A 4 33.12 -35.15 27.66
C ARG A 4 31.60 -35.20 27.62
N GLU A 5 30.97 -34.55 28.59
CA GLU A 5 29.55 -34.28 28.61
C GLU A 5 29.18 -33.64 27.27
N HIS A 6 28.52 -34.40 26.40
CA HIS A 6 28.19 -33.93 25.07
C HIS A 6 27.16 -32.81 25.20
N ARG A 7 27.55 -31.60 24.81
CA ARG A 7 26.61 -30.48 24.74
C ARG A 7 25.44 -30.88 23.85
N LYS A 8 24.22 -30.77 24.39
CA LYS A 8 23.00 -31.05 23.64
C LYS A 8 22.89 -30.07 22.46
N ALA A 9 22.36 -30.55 21.33
CA ALA A 9 22.07 -29.70 20.19
C ALA A 9 21.00 -28.67 20.55
N ILE A 10 21.23 -27.39 20.22
CA ILE A 10 20.26 -26.32 20.46
C ILE A 10 19.14 -26.42 19.41
N PRO A 11 17.86 -26.56 19.82
CA PRO A 11 16.74 -26.59 18.88
C PRO A 11 16.64 -25.31 18.04
N ILE A 12 16.13 -25.44 16.81
CA ILE A 12 15.98 -24.28 15.90
C ILE A 12 15.08 -23.18 16.49
N GLY A 13 14.05 -23.57 17.24
CA GLY A 13 13.16 -22.61 17.92
C GLY A 13 13.89 -21.75 18.95
N VAL A 14 14.80 -22.34 19.72
CA VAL A 14 15.63 -21.62 20.69
C VAL A 14 16.60 -20.66 19.99
N LYS A 15 17.17 -21.08 18.85
CA LYS A 15 18.00 -20.20 18.02
C LYS A 15 17.20 -19.02 17.48
N MET A 16 15.98 -19.26 17.00
CA MET A 16 15.09 -18.21 16.48
C MET A 16 14.69 -17.23 17.57
N GLN A 17 14.34 -17.72 18.76
CA GLN A 17 14.05 -16.87 19.92
C GLN A 17 15.24 -15.97 20.27
N ALA A 18 16.45 -16.53 20.33
CA ALA A 18 17.67 -15.75 20.58
C ALA A 18 17.91 -14.67 19.51
N CYS A 19 17.65 -14.98 18.22
CA CYS A 19 17.72 -14.00 17.14
C CYS A 19 16.69 -12.87 17.30
N LEU A 20 15.45 -13.18 17.68
CA LEU A 20 14.41 -12.17 17.91
C LEU A 20 14.76 -11.25 19.09
N LEU A 21 15.31 -11.80 20.17
CA LEU A 21 15.81 -10.99 21.29
C LEU A 21 16.93 -10.04 20.85
N LEU A 22 17.87 -10.52 20.01
CA LEU A 22 18.95 -9.68 19.46
C LEU A 22 18.42 -8.55 18.56
N LEU A 23 17.28 -8.76 17.90
CA LEU A 23 16.59 -7.75 17.10
C LEU A 23 15.77 -6.76 17.94
N GLY A 24 15.74 -6.92 19.27
CA GLY A 24 15.07 -6.00 20.19
C GLY A 24 13.59 -6.32 20.44
N PHE A 25 13.13 -7.53 20.15
CA PHE A 25 11.84 -8.02 20.64
C PHE A 25 11.95 -8.47 22.09
N THR A 26 10.91 -8.29 22.89
CA THR A 26 10.89 -8.78 24.28
C THR A 26 10.45 -10.24 24.37
N GLU A 27 10.75 -10.89 25.50
CA GLU A 27 10.27 -12.27 25.74
C GLU A 27 8.74 -12.36 25.72
N ASP A 28 8.06 -11.37 26.29
CA ASP A 28 6.60 -11.28 26.29
C ASP A 28 6.04 -11.11 24.86
N GLU A 29 6.70 -10.34 24.00
CA GLU A 29 6.30 -10.17 22.60
C GLU A 29 6.43 -11.49 21.82
N ILE A 30 7.51 -12.24 22.07
CA ILE A 30 7.80 -13.52 21.41
C ILE A 30 6.82 -14.60 21.91
N ALA A 31 6.70 -14.77 23.22
CA ALA A 31 5.85 -15.79 23.84
C ALA A 31 4.35 -15.49 23.67
N GLY A 32 3.98 -14.21 23.72
CA GLY A 32 2.61 -13.74 23.55
C GLY A 32 2.11 -13.72 22.10
N GLY A 33 2.94 -14.12 21.13
CA GLY A 33 2.57 -14.14 19.71
C GLY A 33 2.33 -12.75 19.11
N ALA A 34 2.95 -11.71 19.67
CA ALA A 34 2.87 -10.34 19.16
C ALA A 34 3.77 -10.12 17.93
N VAL A 35 4.74 -11.01 17.70
CA VAL A 35 5.62 -11.04 16.52
C VAL A 35 4.94 -11.79 15.38
N GLN A 36 4.85 -11.15 14.22
CA GLN A 36 4.31 -11.71 12.99
C GLN A 36 5.38 -11.72 11.90
N TRP A 37 5.46 -12.80 11.14
CA TRP A 37 6.31 -12.88 9.96
C TRP A 37 5.57 -12.32 8.76
N ASP A 38 6.12 -11.27 8.17
CA ASP A 38 5.49 -10.55 7.07
C ASP A 38 6.39 -10.51 5.82
N HIS A 39 5.74 -10.37 4.66
CA HIS A 39 6.35 -10.38 3.34
C HIS A 39 6.70 -8.96 2.89
N HIS A 40 7.95 -8.76 2.45
CA HIS A 40 8.43 -7.51 1.87
C HIS A 40 9.08 -7.76 0.50
N PRO A 41 8.50 -7.34 -0.64
CA PRO A 41 7.20 -6.71 -0.77
C PRO A 41 6.05 -7.68 -0.46
N ALA A 42 4.87 -7.12 -0.16
CA ALA A 42 3.65 -7.91 0.02
C ALA A 42 3.37 -8.80 -1.19
N LEU A 43 2.83 -9.99 -0.96
CA LEU A 43 2.58 -10.98 -2.03
C LEU A 43 1.76 -10.41 -3.19
N ALA A 44 0.74 -9.61 -2.88
CA ALA A 44 -0.12 -8.96 -3.89
C ALA A 44 0.59 -7.91 -4.75
N LEU A 45 1.78 -7.48 -4.36
CA LEU A 45 2.61 -6.51 -5.08
C LEU A 45 3.79 -7.17 -5.80
N ARG A 46 3.94 -8.50 -5.71
CA ARG A 46 5.01 -9.23 -6.39
C ARG A 46 4.70 -9.39 -7.85
N PHE A 47 5.76 -9.43 -8.65
CA PHE A 47 5.64 -9.79 -10.05
C PHE A 47 5.28 -11.27 -10.15
N VAL A 48 4.29 -11.59 -10.97
CA VAL A 48 3.92 -12.95 -11.34
C VAL A 48 4.31 -13.13 -12.79
N ASP A 49 5.17 -14.10 -13.05
CA ASP A 49 5.54 -14.50 -14.40
C ASP A 49 4.29 -15.00 -15.15
N PRO A 50 3.95 -14.41 -16.30
CA PRO A 50 2.74 -14.78 -17.03
C PRO A 50 2.81 -16.18 -17.67
N GLU A 51 4.00 -16.72 -17.92
CA GLU A 51 4.18 -18.03 -18.54
C GLU A 51 4.19 -19.14 -17.50
N THR A 52 4.91 -18.94 -16.39
CA THR A 52 5.12 -19.96 -15.35
C THR A 52 4.17 -19.82 -14.17
N GLY A 53 3.62 -18.63 -13.94
CA GLY A 53 2.83 -18.29 -12.75
C GLY A 53 3.68 -18.11 -11.49
N GLU A 54 5.00 -18.14 -11.59
CA GLU A 54 5.89 -18.01 -10.43
C GLU A 54 5.98 -16.56 -9.95
N MET A 55 6.03 -16.39 -8.62
CA MET A 55 6.23 -15.08 -8.01
C MET A 55 7.72 -14.77 -7.87
N SER A 56 8.11 -13.56 -8.26
CA SER A 56 9.43 -13.00 -7.96
C SER A 56 9.30 -11.77 -7.05
N PRO A 57 9.84 -11.83 -5.82
CA PRO A 57 10.52 -12.96 -5.17
C PRO A 57 9.58 -14.14 -4.81
N ALA A 58 10.16 -15.33 -4.58
CA ALA A 58 9.40 -16.50 -4.14
C ALA A 58 8.73 -16.28 -2.77
N PRO A 59 7.50 -16.78 -2.52
CA PRO A 59 6.75 -16.48 -1.29
C PRO A 59 7.54 -16.76 0.00
N ASN A 60 8.19 -17.92 0.07
CA ASN A 60 8.93 -18.39 1.25
C ASN A 60 10.42 -18.04 1.22
N ASP A 61 10.86 -17.08 0.39
CA ASP A 61 12.25 -16.64 0.41
C ASP A 61 12.57 -15.90 1.73
N PRO A 62 13.46 -16.44 2.58
CA PRO A 62 13.74 -15.87 3.90
C PRO A 62 14.35 -14.47 3.84
N ARG A 63 14.92 -14.05 2.69
CA ARG A 63 15.47 -12.69 2.51
C ARG A 63 14.39 -11.61 2.53
N TYR A 64 13.16 -12.00 2.21
CA TYR A 64 12.00 -11.12 2.07
C TYR A 64 10.94 -11.36 3.16
N LEU A 65 11.26 -12.19 4.17
CA LEU A 65 10.47 -12.36 5.38
C LEU A 65 11.05 -11.47 6.48
N ARG A 66 10.20 -10.68 7.13
CA ARG A 66 10.57 -9.80 8.24
C ARG A 66 9.71 -10.08 9.47
N PRO A 67 10.31 -10.20 10.67
CA PRO A 67 9.52 -10.15 11.89
C PRO A 67 9.07 -8.72 12.13
N LEU A 68 7.78 -8.52 12.35
CA LEU A 68 7.17 -7.24 12.70
C LEU A 68 6.31 -7.39 13.94
N ARG A 69 6.17 -6.32 14.71
CA ARG A 69 5.12 -6.28 15.74
C ARG A 69 3.76 -6.24 15.06
N LYS A 70 2.74 -6.84 15.68
CA LYS A 70 1.37 -6.83 15.17
C LYS A 70 0.85 -5.43 14.82
N ALA A 71 1.21 -4.41 15.62
CA ALA A 71 0.82 -3.03 15.35
C ALA A 71 1.53 -2.45 14.11
N GLU A 72 2.84 -2.68 13.99
CA GLU A 72 3.65 -2.26 12.83
C GLU A 72 3.17 -2.95 11.54
N HIS A 73 2.87 -4.25 11.62
CA HIS A 73 2.30 -5.02 10.52
C HIS A 73 0.92 -4.49 10.11
N ALA A 74 0.05 -4.16 11.06
CA ALA A 74 -1.25 -3.57 10.75
C ALA A 74 -1.12 -2.19 10.07
N GLU A 75 -0.18 -1.35 10.53
CA GLU A 75 0.10 -0.05 9.91
C GLU A 75 0.66 -0.21 8.49
N LYS A 76 1.58 -1.16 8.26
CA LYS A 76 2.09 -1.47 6.91
C LYS A 76 0.98 -1.93 5.97
N THR A 77 0.16 -2.89 6.42
CA THR A 77 -0.87 -3.51 5.59
C THR A 77 -2.01 -2.55 5.28
N PHE A 78 -2.58 -1.92 6.31
CA PHE A 78 -3.79 -1.12 6.17
C PHE A 78 -3.52 0.40 6.09
N GLY A 79 -2.37 0.86 6.55
CA GLY A 79 -2.05 2.27 6.69
C GLY A 79 -2.44 2.82 8.05
N ARG A 80 -2.41 4.15 8.17
CA ARG A 80 -2.86 4.86 9.38
C ARG A 80 -4.35 5.15 9.26
N LYS A 81 -5.04 5.31 10.40
CA LYS A 81 -6.50 5.62 10.43
C LYS A 81 -6.92 6.78 9.53
N ALA A 82 -6.04 7.78 9.33
CA ALA A 82 -6.30 8.95 8.49
C ALA A 82 -6.02 8.73 6.99
N THR A 83 -5.16 7.78 6.62
CA THR A 83 -4.74 7.59 5.22
C THR A 83 -4.21 6.17 4.95
N THR A 84 -4.62 5.62 3.82
CA THR A 84 -4.10 4.37 3.25
C THR A 84 -2.94 4.62 2.28
N ALA A 85 -2.49 5.87 2.12
CA ALA A 85 -1.37 6.19 1.26
C ALA A 85 -0.08 5.53 1.79
N GLY A 86 0.58 4.75 0.93
CA GLY A 86 1.79 4.02 1.28
C GLY A 86 1.56 2.67 1.96
N SER A 87 0.32 2.28 2.23
CA SER A 87 0.01 0.92 2.72
C SER A 87 0.00 -0.09 1.59
N ASP A 88 0.24 -1.36 1.91
CA ASP A 88 0.25 -2.43 0.91
C ASP A 88 -1.11 -2.55 0.20
N VAL A 89 -2.21 -2.45 0.96
CA VAL A 89 -3.57 -2.46 0.40
C VAL A 89 -3.80 -1.27 -0.53
N GLY A 90 -3.34 -0.08 -0.13
CA GLY A 90 -3.46 1.13 -0.94
C GLY A 90 -2.66 1.03 -2.24
N LEU A 91 -1.43 0.53 -2.18
CA LEU A 91 -0.57 0.30 -3.33
C LEU A 91 -1.15 -0.76 -4.26
N ALA A 92 -1.63 -1.88 -3.74
CA ALA A 92 -2.23 -2.95 -4.56
C ALA A 92 -3.48 -2.44 -5.29
N ALA A 93 -4.33 -1.66 -4.60
CA ALA A 93 -5.49 -1.04 -5.20
C ALA A 93 -5.12 0.01 -6.26
N LYS A 94 -3.97 0.68 -6.12
CA LYS A 94 -3.45 1.63 -7.12
C LYS A 94 -2.94 0.91 -8.36
N VAL A 95 -2.14 -0.14 -8.19
CA VAL A 95 -1.62 -0.95 -9.30
C VAL A 95 -2.76 -1.52 -10.13
N LYS A 96 -3.76 -2.16 -9.49
CA LYS A 96 -4.96 -2.67 -10.18
C LYS A 96 -5.70 -1.62 -11.00
N ARG A 97 -5.78 -0.38 -10.51
CA ARG A 97 -6.41 0.74 -11.23
C ARG A 97 -5.59 1.16 -12.45
N LEU A 98 -4.26 1.20 -12.31
CA LEU A 98 -3.36 1.52 -13.42
C LEU A 98 -3.44 0.44 -14.51
N ASP A 99 -3.37 -0.84 -14.13
CA ASP A 99 -3.47 -1.96 -15.08
C ASP A 99 -4.77 -1.89 -15.88
N LYS A 100 -5.90 -1.63 -15.21
CA LYS A 100 -7.19 -1.45 -15.89
C LYS A 100 -7.15 -0.28 -16.88
N SER A 101 -6.59 0.85 -16.46
CA SER A 101 -6.51 2.04 -17.31
C SER A 101 -5.59 1.84 -18.53
N GLU A 102 -4.48 1.12 -18.36
CA GLU A 102 -3.58 0.76 -19.46
C GLU A 102 -4.24 -0.21 -20.43
N ALA A 103 -4.94 -1.23 -19.93
CA ALA A 103 -5.68 -2.18 -20.77
C ALA A 103 -6.75 -1.47 -21.62
N GLU A 104 -7.52 -0.54 -21.03
CA GLU A 104 -8.48 0.28 -21.76
C GLU A 104 -7.81 1.17 -22.81
N PHE A 105 -6.65 1.76 -22.49
CA PHE A 105 -5.89 2.59 -23.42
C PHE A 105 -5.34 1.77 -24.59
N ARG A 106 -4.74 0.61 -24.33
CA ARG A 106 -4.26 -0.34 -25.35
C ARG A 106 -5.39 -0.79 -26.26
N ARG A 107 -6.57 -1.12 -25.70
CA ARG A 107 -7.78 -1.44 -26.49
C ARG A 107 -8.18 -0.31 -27.43
N ARG A 108 -8.14 0.96 -26.97
CA ARG A 108 -8.46 2.12 -27.82
C ARG A 108 -7.44 2.35 -28.92
N LEU A 109 -6.16 2.09 -28.69
CA LEU A 109 -5.13 2.23 -29.71
C LEU A 109 -5.28 1.16 -30.80
N LEU A 110 -5.49 -0.10 -30.42
CA LEU A 110 -5.70 -1.20 -31.38
C LEU A 110 -6.97 -1.00 -32.22
N ALA A 111 -8.03 -0.47 -31.61
CA ALA A 111 -9.26 -0.14 -32.34
C ALA A 111 -9.08 0.99 -33.38
N LYS A 112 -8.08 1.86 -33.24
CA LYS A 112 -7.80 2.92 -34.22
C LYS A 112 -6.96 2.44 -35.41
N SER A 113 -6.21 1.35 -35.27
CA SER A 113 -5.35 0.80 -36.32
C SER A 113 -6.08 -0.12 -37.31
N GLU A 114 -7.29 -0.58 -37.00
CA GLU A 114 -8.13 -1.32 -37.95
C GLU A 114 -9.17 -0.38 -38.59
N PRO A 115 -9.08 -0.08 -39.91
CA PRO A 115 -10.00 0.85 -40.57
C PRO A 115 -11.41 0.27 -40.82
N THR A 116 -11.72 -0.95 -40.37
CA THR A 116 -12.96 -1.67 -40.73
C THR A 116 -13.86 -2.08 -39.56
N ALA A 117 -13.55 -1.73 -38.31
CA ALA A 117 -14.47 -1.93 -37.19
C ALA A 117 -15.15 -0.61 -36.81
N PHE A 118 -16.14 -0.20 -37.61
CA PHE A 118 -17.25 0.58 -37.09
C PHE A 118 -17.96 -0.25 -36.01
N LEU A 119 -17.46 -0.20 -34.77
CA LEU A 119 -18.31 -0.45 -33.62
C LEU A 119 -18.96 0.89 -33.26
N PRO A 120 -20.30 0.98 -33.22
CA PRO A 120 -20.96 2.17 -32.72
C PRO A 120 -20.59 2.30 -31.24
N MET A 121 -19.72 3.24 -30.90
CA MET A 121 -19.79 3.81 -29.56
C MET A 121 -20.95 4.76 -29.60
N ASP A 122 -22.06 4.34 -29.02
CA ASP A 122 -23.20 5.18 -28.70
C ASP A 122 -22.66 6.39 -27.92
N HIS A 123 -22.49 7.49 -28.63
CA HIS A 123 -22.10 8.78 -28.06
C HIS A 123 -23.13 9.29 -27.05
N GLU A 124 -24.30 8.63 -26.97
CA GLU A 124 -25.42 8.94 -26.10
C GLU A 124 -25.17 8.60 -24.63
N ASP A 125 -24.26 7.67 -24.32
CA ASP A 125 -24.00 7.25 -22.94
C ASP A 125 -22.82 7.99 -22.26
N ARG A 126 -22.29 9.03 -22.92
CA ARG A 126 -21.48 10.05 -22.24
C ARG A 126 -22.42 10.87 -21.36
N GLY A 127 -22.86 10.27 -20.25
CA GLY A 127 -23.82 10.83 -19.31
C GLY A 127 -23.66 12.33 -19.21
N ARG A 128 -24.74 13.06 -19.53
CA ARG A 128 -24.78 14.53 -19.58
C ARG A 128 -23.91 15.08 -18.47
N LYS A 129 -22.82 15.79 -18.83
CA LYS A 129 -21.91 16.40 -17.85
C LYS A 129 -22.79 17.20 -16.89
N ARG A 130 -22.96 16.70 -15.66
CA ARG A 130 -23.72 17.43 -14.64
C ARG A 130 -23.00 18.75 -14.45
N ALA A 131 -23.70 19.86 -14.71
CA ALA A 131 -23.18 21.18 -14.42
C ALA A 131 -22.73 21.17 -12.96
N TRP A 132 -21.44 21.42 -12.72
CA TRP A 132 -20.95 21.53 -11.35
C TRP A 132 -21.78 22.61 -10.66
N PRO A 133 -22.38 22.32 -9.49
CA PRO A 133 -23.18 23.31 -8.79
C PRO A 133 -22.28 24.52 -8.55
N SER A 134 -22.70 25.68 -9.05
CA SER A 134 -21.99 26.93 -8.81
C SER A 134 -22.01 27.17 -7.31
N ARG A 135 -20.88 26.95 -6.63
CA ARG A 135 -20.72 27.44 -5.28
C ARG A 135 -20.68 28.96 -5.38
N PRO A 136 -21.63 29.71 -4.79
CA PRO A 136 -21.52 31.16 -4.76
C PRO A 136 -20.22 31.49 -4.03
N PHE A 137 -19.30 32.15 -4.73
CA PHE A 137 -18.14 32.73 -4.07
C PHE A 137 -18.66 33.71 -3.02
N PRO A 138 -18.17 33.64 -1.76
CA PRO A 138 -18.58 34.60 -0.75
C PRO A 138 -18.23 35.99 -1.26
N SER A 139 -19.24 36.82 -1.52
CA SER A 139 -19.01 38.18 -1.93
C SER A 139 -18.24 38.86 -0.81
N ARG A 140 -17.06 39.41 -1.13
CA ARG A 140 -16.31 40.27 -0.22
C ARG A 140 -17.19 41.49 0.04
N LYS A 141 -18.07 41.43 1.05
CA LYS A 141 -18.67 42.62 1.62
C LYS A 141 -17.52 43.48 2.10
N HIS A 142 -17.41 44.66 1.48
CA HIS A 142 -16.40 45.69 1.69
C HIS A 142 -15.74 45.61 3.07
N ALA A 143 -14.41 45.46 3.06
CA ALA A 143 -13.60 45.74 4.23
C ALA A 143 -13.99 47.14 4.72
N ARG A 144 -14.50 47.22 5.95
CA ARG A 144 -14.83 48.49 6.60
C ARG A 144 -13.61 49.40 6.49
N ASN A 145 -13.85 50.57 5.93
CA ASN A 145 -12.91 51.67 5.76
C ASN A 145 -12.10 51.90 7.06
N PRO A 146 -10.75 51.78 7.05
CA PRO A 146 -9.94 52.10 8.21
C PRO A 146 -9.72 53.62 8.26
N LYS A 147 -10.76 54.38 8.59
CA LYS A 147 -10.66 55.81 8.93
C LYS A 147 -11.43 56.09 10.22
N ALA A 148 -10.83 55.72 11.34
CA ALA A 148 -11.13 56.25 12.67
C ALA A 148 -9.96 55.95 13.62
N ARG A 149 -8.80 56.55 13.36
CA ARG A 149 -7.82 56.86 14.40
C ARG A 149 -7.56 58.36 14.29
N THR A 150 -8.48 59.13 14.87
CA THR A 150 -8.25 60.53 15.21
C THR A 150 -7.22 60.56 16.33
N HIS A 151 -6.14 61.32 16.11
CA HIS A 151 -5.22 61.78 17.13
C HIS A 151 -5.98 62.62 18.17
N ALA A 152 -5.69 62.38 19.45
CA ALA A 152 -5.90 63.34 20.53
C ALA A 152 -4.80 63.08 21.56
N ASP A 153 -4.19 64.18 22.00
CA ASP A 153 -3.00 64.30 22.84
C ASP A 153 -3.14 63.73 24.26
#